data_AF-A0A1I0E0P7-F1
#
_entry.id   AF-A0A1I0E0P7-F1
#
_cell.length_a   1.000
_cell.length_b   1.000
_cell.length_c   1.000
_cell.angle_alpha   90.00
_cell.angle_beta   90.00
_cell.angle_gamma   90.00
#
_symmetry.space_group_name_H-M   'P 1'
#
loop_
_entity.id
_entity.type
_entity.pdbx_description
1 polymer ?
#
loop_
_entity_poly.entity_id
_entity_poly.type
_entity_poly.pdbx_seq_one_letter_code
_entity_poly.pdbx_strand_id
1 'polypeptide(L)' 'MKGKVFWGIFIIFLILLAYVLPYTILTDVHEWYGSFLLWGIIGVLTIIANLMVTKDWGE' A
#
# COMPACT_ATOMS: atom_id res chain seq x y z
N MET A 1 0.76 21.24 -4.55
CA MET A 1 1.64 20.65 -3.52
C MET A 1 0.94 19.73 -2.52
N LYS A 2 -0.13 20.15 -1.82
CA LYS A 2 -0.77 19.33 -0.76
C LYS A 2 -1.22 17.93 -1.20
N GLY A 3 -1.78 17.79 -2.41
CA GLY A 3 -2.22 16.49 -2.94
C GLY A 3 -1.08 15.48 -3.18
N LYS A 4 0.08 15.92 -3.68
CA LYS A 4 1.24 15.04 -3.89
C LYS A 4 1.84 14.56 -2.56
N VAL A 5 1.87 15.44 -1.55
CA VAL A 5 2.29 15.09 -0.18
C VAL A 5 1.34 14.07 0.44
N PHE A 6 0.03 14.23 0.27
CA PHE A 6 -0.96 13.26 0.72
C PHE A 6 -0.71 11.87 0.14
N TRP A 7 -0.50 11.76 -1.18
CA TRP A 7 -0.21 10.48 -1.83
C TRP A 7 1.12 9.87 -1.36
N GLY A 8 2.15 10.69 -1.13
CA GLY A 8 3.41 10.21 -0.54
C GLY A 8 3.24 9.64 0.87
N ILE A 9 2.49 10.33 1.73
CA ILE A 9 2.15 9.83 3.09
C ILE A 9 1.31 8.55 3.00
N PHE A 10 0.37 8.49 2.06
CA PHE A 10 -0.47 7.32 1.84
C PHE A 10 0.36 6.09 1.42
N ILE A 11 1.37 6.27 0.55
CA ILE A 11 2.30 5.18 0.19
C ILE A 11 3.09 4.70 1.42
N ILE A 12 3.60 5.61 2.24
CA ILE A 12 4.30 5.26 3.49
C ILE A 12 3.38 4.46 4.41
N PHE A 13 2.13 4.89 4.55
CA PHE A 13 1.13 4.17 5.34
C PHE A 13 0.86 2.75 4.80
N LEU A 14 0.75 2.59 3.48
CA LEU A 14 0.58 1.26 2.85
C LEU A 14 1.78 0.34 3.09
N ILE A 15 3.01 0.87 3.02
CA ILE A 15 4.24 0.11 3.32
C ILE A 15 4.23 -0.36 4.78
N LEU A 16 3.89 0.54 5.72
CA LEU A 16 3.77 0.16 7.13
C LEU A 16 2.70 -0.91 7.33
N LEU A 17 1.55 -0.81 6.66
CA LEU A 17 0.50 -1.83 6.73
C LEU A 17 0.97 -3.19 6.22
N ALA A 18 1.72 -3.21 5.12
CA ALA A 18 2.27 -4.42 4.53
C ALA A 18 3.26 -5.13 5.44
N TYR A 19 3.90 -4.40 6.36
CA TYR A 19 4.83 -4.94 7.34
C TYR A 19 4.20 -5.16 8.73
N VAL A 20 3.20 -4.39 9.13
CA VAL A 20 2.59 -4.57 10.46
C VAL A 20 1.58 -5.71 10.41
N LEU A 21 0.66 -5.72 9.44
CA LEU A 21 -0.45 -6.69 9.42
C LEU A 21 -0.01 -8.16 9.40
N PRO A 22 0.91 -8.62 8.53
CA PRO A 22 1.32 -10.01 8.52
C PRO A 22 2.08 -10.43 9.78
N TYR A 23 2.88 -9.53 10.34
CA TYR A 23 3.77 -9.83 11.48
C TYR A 23 3.15 -9.49 12.85
N THR A 24 1.89 -9.03 12.90
CA THR A 24 1.18 -8.78 14.17
C THR A 24 -0.22 -9.38 14.20
N ILE A 25 -1.11 -8.98 13.27
CA ILE A 25 -2.53 -9.37 13.31
C ILE A 25 -2.75 -10.72 12.65
N LEU A 26 -2.08 -10.98 11.54
CA LEU A 26 -2.21 -12.23 10.78
C LEU A 26 -1.14 -13.26 11.16
N THR A 27 -0.41 -13.06 12.25
CA THR A 27 0.69 -13.95 12.65
C THR A 27 0.22 -15.38 12.93
N ASP A 28 -0.98 -15.53 13.49
CA ASP A 28 -1.59 -16.85 13.75
C ASP A 28 -2.42 -17.37 12.56
N VAL A 29 -2.55 -16.59 11.48
CA VAL A 29 -3.23 -17.02 10.26
C VAL A 29 -2.24 -17.86 9.45
N HIS A 30 -2.25 -19.15 9.73
CA HIS A 30 -1.38 -20.14 9.09
C HIS A 30 -1.59 -20.28 7.58
N GLU A 31 -2.67 -19.70 7.04
CA GLU A 31 -3.06 -19.79 5.64
C GLU A 31 -2.50 -18.63 4.79
N TRP A 32 -1.67 -18.97 3.81
CA TRP A 32 -1.11 -18.05 2.81
C TRP A 32 -2.20 -17.23 2.09
N TYR A 33 -3.41 -17.75 1.95
CA TYR A 33 -4.53 -17.06 1.29
C TYR A 33 -4.86 -15.69 1.90
N GLY A 34 -4.83 -15.55 3.23
CA GLY A 34 -5.09 -14.28 3.90
C GLY A 34 -4.00 -13.24 3.60
N SER A 35 -2.74 -13.67 3.58
CA SER A 35 -1.59 -12.81 3.26
C SER A 35 -1.57 -12.41 1.79
N PHE A 36 -1.95 -13.31 0.88
CA PHE A 36 -1.99 -13.02 -0.57
C PHE A 36 -3.06 -11.98 -0.91
N LEU A 37 -4.27 -12.10 -0.35
CA LEU A 37 -5.33 -11.11 -0.58
C LEU A 37 -4.93 -9.72 -0.05
N LEU A 38 -4.36 -9.68 1.16
CA LEU A 38 -3.90 -8.44 1.78
C LEU A 38 -2.81 -7.77 0.95
N TRP A 39 -1.76 -8.51 0.58
CA TRP A 39 -0.68 -7.96 -0.24
C TRP A 39 -1.16 -7.58 -1.64
N GLY A 40 -2.13 -8.30 -2.21
CA GLY A 40 -2.77 -7.95 -3.47
C GLY A 40 -3.47 -6.59 -3.41
N ILE A 41 -4.30 -6.36 -2.37
CA ILE A 41 -4.98 -5.08 -2.17
C ILE A 41 -3.97 -3.95 -1.96
N ILE A 42 -2.96 -4.15 -1.11
CA ILE A 42 -1.92 -3.14 -0.86
C ILE A 42 -1.15 -2.83 -2.15
N GLY A 43 -0.84 -3.84 -2.95
CA GLY A 43 -0.17 -3.67 -4.25
C GLY A 43 -0.99 -2.82 -5.21
N VAL A 44 -2.29 -3.13 -5.37
CA VAL A 44 -3.20 -2.35 -6.23
C VAL A 44 -3.29 -0.90 -5.77
N LEU A 45 -3.46 -0.67 -4.46
CA LEU A 45 -3.52 0.69 -3.89
C LEU A 45 -2.21 1.45 -4.11
N THR A 46 -1.07 0.77 -4.02
CA THR A 46 0.26 1.36 -4.25
C THR A 46 0.45 1.75 -5.72
N ILE A 47 -0.05 0.95 -6.66
CA ILE A 47 -0.02 1.28 -8.09
C ILE A 47 -0.86 2.53 -8.36
N ILE A 48 -2.09 2.58 -7.83
CA ILE A 48 -2.98 3.74 -8.00
C ILE A 48 -2.34 5.01 -7.41
N ALA A 49 -1.76 4.91 -6.21
CA ALA A 49 -1.09 6.03 -5.57
C ALA A 49 0.10 6.54 -6.41
N ASN A 50 0.90 5.64 -6.97
CA ASN A 50 2.00 6.02 -7.87
C ASN A 50 1.49 6.71 -9.14
N LEU A 51 0.46 6.16 -9.79
CA LEU A 51 -0.15 6.78 -10.97
C LEU A 51 -0.63 8.20 -10.67
N MET A 52 -1.25 8.43 -9.51
CA MET A 52 -1.71 9.76 -9.10
C MET A 52 -0.57 10.73 -8.81
N VAL A 53 0.58 10.25 -8.33
CA VAL A 53 1.77 11.07 -8.10
C VAL A 53 2.47 11.43 -9.41
N THR A 54 2.53 10.50 -10.36
CA THR A 54 3.26 10.64 -11.62
C THR A 54 2.41 11.18 -12.77
N LYS A 55 1.09 11.29 -12.62
CA LYS A 55 0.17 11.78 -13.67
C LYS A 55 0.58 13.14 -14.26
N ASP A 56 1.08 14.04 -13.43
CA ASP A 56 1.46 15.40 -13.83
C ASP A 56 2.97 15.53 -14.17
N TRP A 57 3.68 14.42 -14.41
CA TRP A 57 5.11 14.46 -14.76
C TRP A 57 5.37 14.62 -16.27
N GLY A 58 4.35 14.37 -17.11
CA GLY A 58 4.45 14.43 -18.57
C GLY A 58 3.90 15.70 -19.21
N GLU A 59 3.43 16.66 -18.41
CA GLU A 59 3.14 18.04 -18.82
C GLU A 59 4.35 18.94 -18.55
#